data_AF-Q07VM2-F1
#
_entry.id   AF-Q07VM2-F1
#
_cell.length_a   1.000
_cell.length_b   1.000
_cell.length_c   1.000
_cell.angle_alpha   90.00
_cell.angle_beta   90.00
_cell.angle_gamma   90.00
#
_symmetry.space_group_name_H-M   'P 1'
#
loop_
_entity.id
_entity.type
_entity.pdbx_description
1 polymer ?
#
loop_
_entity_poly.entity_id
_entity_poly.type
_entity_poly.pdbx_seq_one_letter_code
_entity_poly.pdbx_strand_id
1 'polypeptide(L)'
;MTKRAVELTDPARELASLASSLIHVGITKQLRVLPALAKGIGVDDNAPELLDLLACVGRRLRSLEGLANSLGEDELDKDQRQELVQAIGSFGQLVHPRNASQDWDHLRHQLLPDKSVTAFRWFSSNAKKFRPLRVIADSDREEALQRLEEVLKEVRTDPNISDWMQAPLVEGLEQAALALKYLHCFGHEAAIAELLLLHQRVEHFIQRNETDAQSGRSSPTITSVLNAVCLAANIFILPHEVAGALERYGSWTQSAVRAIASSKGDYPQRLLPPPRAILPSEVAVGKKRDEDDCDKVAAS
;
A
#
# COMPACT_ATOMS: atom_id res chain seq x y z
N MET A 1 10.35 9.44 33.68
CA MET A 1 9.44 8.98 32.61
C MET A 1 9.73 7.52 32.33
N THR A 2 8.78 6.63 32.57
CA THR A 2 8.87 5.23 32.15
C THR A 2 8.74 5.15 30.63
N LYS A 3 9.70 4.52 29.94
CA LYS A 3 9.55 4.20 28.51
C LYS A 3 8.37 3.23 28.38
N ARG A 4 7.22 3.68 27.84
CA ARG A 4 6.18 2.75 27.37
C ARG A 4 6.82 1.84 26.33
N ALA A 5 6.66 0.53 26.47
CA ALA A 5 7.06 -0.41 25.44
C ALA A 5 6.26 -0.11 24.17
N VAL A 6 6.94 0.04 23.04
CA VAL A 6 6.28 0.29 21.75
C VAL A 6 5.65 -1.02 21.28
N GLU A 7 4.32 -1.09 21.23
CA GLU A 7 3.66 -2.25 20.64
C GLU A 7 3.78 -2.19 19.11
N LEU A 8 4.08 -3.35 18.52
CA LEU A 8 4.26 -3.52 17.08
C LEU A 8 3.24 -4.51 16.49
N THR A 9 2.63 -4.10 15.39
CA THR A 9 1.78 -4.88 14.48
C THR A 9 2.48 -5.08 13.13
N ASP A 10 1.78 -5.71 12.20
CA ASP A 10 2.20 -5.99 10.83
C ASP A 10 0.94 -6.25 9.97
N PRO A 11 1.02 -6.19 8.63
CA PRO A 11 -0.14 -6.36 7.76
C PRO A 11 -0.89 -7.69 7.92
N ALA A 12 -0.19 -8.77 8.31
CA ALA A 12 -0.80 -10.08 8.51
C ALA A 12 -1.60 -10.12 9.82
N ARG A 13 -1.04 -9.60 10.93
CA ARG A 13 -1.73 -9.48 12.22
C ARG A 13 -2.99 -8.63 12.11
N GLU A 14 -2.94 -7.53 11.35
CA GLU A 14 -4.12 -6.70 11.12
C GLU A 14 -5.20 -7.41 10.29
N LEU A 15 -4.82 -8.10 9.20
CA LEU A 15 -5.76 -8.88 8.39
C LEU A 15 -6.33 -10.08 9.17
N ALA A 16 -5.56 -10.70 10.06
CA ALA A 16 -6.05 -11.70 11.00
C ALA A 16 -7.10 -11.13 11.96
N SER A 17 -6.88 -9.92 12.47
CA SER A 17 -7.83 -9.21 13.35
C SER A 17 -9.14 -8.91 12.62
N LEU A 18 -9.06 -8.34 11.42
CA LEU A 18 -10.22 -8.07 10.57
C LEU A 18 -10.97 -9.35 10.17
N ALA A 19 -10.26 -10.41 9.79
CA ALA A 19 -10.88 -11.70 9.50
C ALA A 19 -11.58 -12.28 10.74
N SER A 20 -10.99 -12.14 11.92
CA SER A 20 -11.59 -12.58 13.19
C SER A 20 -12.87 -11.80 13.52
N SER A 21 -12.88 -10.46 13.34
CA SER A 21 -14.09 -9.66 13.60
C SER A 21 -15.21 -10.00 12.61
N LEU A 22 -14.88 -10.20 11.32
CA LEU A 22 -15.84 -10.64 10.30
C LEU A 22 -16.42 -12.02 10.64
N ILE A 23 -15.62 -12.98 11.11
CA ILE A 23 -16.10 -14.33 11.45
C ILE A 23 -17.26 -14.31 12.46
N HIS A 24 -17.27 -13.35 13.38
CA HIS A 24 -18.32 -13.21 14.42
C HIS A 24 -19.55 -12.42 13.97
N VAL A 25 -19.61 -11.92 12.73
CA VAL A 25 -20.78 -11.20 12.23
C VAL A 25 -21.93 -12.17 11.96
N GLY A 26 -23.02 -12.00 12.71
CA GLY A 26 -24.35 -12.27 12.15
C GLY A 26 -24.84 -13.72 12.10
N ILE A 27 -24.29 -14.61 12.93
CA ILE A 27 -24.67 -16.05 13.10
C ILE A 27 -26.20 -16.30 13.28
N THR A 28 -27.00 -15.25 13.48
CA THR A 28 -28.43 -15.32 13.85
C THR A 28 -29.43 -14.91 12.77
N LYS A 29 -29.00 -14.49 11.56
CA LYS A 29 -29.91 -14.11 10.45
C LYS A 29 -29.30 -14.41 9.08
N GLN A 30 -30.13 -14.82 8.12
CA GLN A 30 -29.80 -14.97 6.69
C GLN A 30 -29.43 -13.60 6.07
N LEU A 31 -28.22 -13.15 6.32
CA LEU A 31 -27.65 -11.93 5.76
C LEU A 31 -27.04 -12.22 4.40
N ARG A 32 -27.09 -11.24 3.50
CA ARG A 32 -26.25 -11.25 2.30
C ARG A 32 -24.83 -10.79 2.65
N VAL A 33 -23.85 -11.15 1.83
CA VAL A 33 -22.44 -10.78 2.05
C VAL A 33 -22.24 -9.28 2.25
N LEU A 34 -22.80 -8.42 1.39
CA LEU A 34 -22.50 -6.99 1.48
C LEU A 34 -23.02 -6.33 2.79
N PRO A 35 -24.28 -6.53 3.22
CA PRO A 35 -24.74 -6.08 4.55
C PRO A 35 -23.96 -6.68 5.72
N ALA A 36 -23.50 -7.93 5.62
CA ALA A 36 -22.68 -8.54 6.65
C ALA A 36 -21.28 -7.93 6.72
N LEU A 37 -20.63 -7.68 5.58
CA LEU A 37 -19.35 -6.97 5.52
C LEU A 37 -19.50 -5.55 6.06
N ALA A 38 -20.51 -4.80 5.65
CA ALA A 38 -20.80 -3.44 6.15
C ALA A 38 -20.95 -3.44 7.69
N LYS A 39 -21.77 -4.35 8.22
CA LYS A 39 -21.95 -4.54 9.67
C LYS A 39 -20.66 -4.92 10.41
N GLY A 40 -19.82 -5.77 9.83
CA GLY A 40 -18.54 -6.18 10.42
C GLY A 40 -17.44 -5.11 10.35
N ILE A 41 -17.55 -4.22 9.36
CA ILE A 41 -16.69 -3.04 9.20
C ILE A 41 -17.15 -1.89 10.11
N GLY A 42 -18.45 -1.83 10.45
CA GLY A 42 -19.05 -0.77 11.27
C GLY A 42 -19.60 0.40 10.46
N VAL A 43 -20.15 0.11 9.27
CA VAL A 43 -20.60 1.08 8.26
C VAL A 43 -21.99 0.69 7.75
N ASP A 44 -22.79 1.67 7.30
CA ASP A 44 -24.10 1.43 6.67
C ASP A 44 -23.94 0.69 5.33
N ASP A 45 -24.85 -0.21 4.97
CA ASP A 45 -24.72 -1.00 3.75
C ASP A 45 -24.97 -0.20 2.45
N ASN A 46 -25.44 1.04 2.58
CA ASN A 46 -25.63 2.02 1.51
C ASN A 46 -24.63 3.18 1.58
N ALA A 47 -23.67 3.15 2.52
CA ALA A 47 -22.66 4.19 2.65
C ALA A 47 -21.72 4.21 1.42
N PRO A 48 -21.41 5.39 0.85
CA PRO A 48 -20.54 5.47 -0.32
C PRO A 48 -19.14 4.92 -0.04
N GLU A 49 -18.60 5.12 1.17
CA GLU A 49 -17.26 4.63 1.54
C GLU A 49 -17.14 3.10 1.61
N LEU A 50 -18.25 2.34 1.63
CA LEU A 50 -18.20 0.88 1.80
C LEU A 50 -17.41 0.21 0.66
N LEU A 51 -17.57 0.68 -0.58
CA LEU A 51 -16.85 0.12 -1.73
C LEU A 51 -15.35 0.45 -1.67
N ASP A 52 -14.98 1.64 -1.20
CA ASP A 52 -13.58 2.03 -0.99
C ASP A 52 -12.91 1.21 0.09
N LEU A 53 -13.64 0.92 1.19
CA LEU A 53 -13.18 0.06 2.28
C LEU A 53 -12.94 -1.39 1.79
N LEU A 54 -13.87 -1.96 1.03
CA LEU A 54 -13.69 -3.29 0.42
C LEU A 54 -12.54 -3.32 -0.60
N ALA A 55 -12.42 -2.29 -1.44
CA ALA A 55 -11.31 -2.14 -2.36
C ALA A 55 -9.96 -2.03 -1.63
N CYS A 56 -9.92 -1.35 -0.49
CA CYS A 56 -8.73 -1.22 0.35
C CYS A 56 -8.32 -2.56 0.98
N VAL A 57 -9.26 -3.32 1.54
CA VAL A 57 -9.00 -4.70 2.02
C VAL A 57 -8.46 -5.57 0.88
N GLY A 58 -9.03 -5.48 -0.33
CA GLY A 58 -8.51 -6.15 -1.52
C GLY A 58 -7.09 -5.73 -1.92
N ARG A 59 -6.71 -4.45 -1.74
CA ARG A 59 -5.33 -3.97 -1.95
C ARG A 59 -4.36 -4.54 -0.91
N ARG A 60 -4.75 -4.56 0.37
CA ARG A 60 -3.93 -5.12 1.47
C ARG A 60 -3.64 -6.61 1.28
N LEU A 61 -4.66 -7.37 0.87
CA LEU A 61 -4.53 -8.78 0.56
C LEU A 61 -3.48 -9.03 -0.54
N ARG A 62 -3.51 -8.25 -1.62
CA ARG A 62 -2.48 -8.31 -2.68
C ARG A 62 -1.09 -7.82 -2.22
N SER A 63 -1.00 -6.82 -1.34
CA SER A 63 0.26 -6.38 -0.72
C SER A 63 0.89 -7.51 0.11
N LEU A 64 0.07 -8.24 0.88
CA LEU A 64 0.50 -9.39 1.68
C LEU A 64 0.94 -10.57 0.81
N GLU A 65 0.24 -10.83 -0.30
CA GLU A 65 0.61 -11.86 -1.29
C GLU A 65 1.96 -11.52 -1.94
N GLY A 66 2.15 -10.26 -2.34
CA GLY A 66 3.43 -9.78 -2.87
C GLY A 66 4.57 -9.91 -1.85
N LEU A 67 4.30 -9.62 -0.56
CA LEU A 67 5.28 -9.85 0.51
C LEU A 67 5.61 -11.33 0.65
N ALA A 68 4.62 -12.21 0.79
CA ALA A 68 4.82 -13.65 0.93
C ALA A 68 5.61 -14.24 -0.24
N ASN A 69 5.29 -13.83 -1.48
CA ASN A 69 5.99 -14.27 -2.68
C ASN A 69 7.42 -13.71 -2.80
N SER A 70 7.74 -12.61 -2.12
CA SER A 70 9.09 -12.02 -2.11
C SER A 70 10.08 -12.65 -1.12
N LEU A 71 9.61 -13.46 -0.17
CA LEU A 71 10.47 -14.15 0.80
C LEU A 71 11.17 -15.36 0.18
N GLY A 72 12.34 -15.75 0.70
CA GLY A 72 13.04 -16.96 0.32
C GLY A 72 12.41 -18.23 0.92
N GLU A 73 12.99 -19.39 0.62
CA GLU A 73 12.54 -20.67 1.21
C GLU A 73 12.97 -20.81 2.69
N ASP A 74 14.02 -20.09 3.11
CA ASP A 74 14.51 -20.08 4.49
C ASP A 74 13.57 -19.35 5.46
N GLU A 75 12.80 -18.35 5.00
CA GLU A 75 11.84 -17.64 5.83
C GLU A 75 10.40 -18.12 5.66
N LEU A 76 10.06 -18.69 4.50
CA LEU A 76 8.71 -19.14 4.18
C LEU A 76 8.75 -20.34 3.20
N ASP A 77 8.58 -21.55 3.72
CA ASP A 77 8.57 -22.77 2.92
C ASP A 77 7.41 -22.80 1.90
N LYS A 78 7.47 -23.74 0.94
CA LYS A 78 6.50 -23.83 -0.16
C LYS A 78 5.07 -24.13 0.31
N ASP A 79 4.92 -24.96 1.34
CA ASP A 79 3.61 -25.41 1.82
C ASP A 79 2.94 -24.29 2.64
N GLN A 80 3.70 -23.63 3.52
CA GLN A 80 3.32 -22.41 4.23
C GLN A 80 2.91 -21.30 3.26
N ARG A 81 3.70 -21.08 2.20
CA ARG A 81 3.40 -20.07 1.17
C ARG A 81 2.10 -20.41 0.43
N GLN A 82 1.91 -21.66 0.03
CA GLN A 82 0.69 -22.10 -0.63
C GLN A 82 -0.54 -21.95 0.28
N GLU A 83 -0.45 -22.31 1.56
CA GLU A 83 -1.54 -22.13 2.53
C GLU A 83 -1.90 -20.65 2.70
N LEU A 84 -0.89 -19.77 2.84
CA LEU A 84 -1.09 -18.35 2.99
C LEU A 84 -1.70 -17.71 1.72
N VAL A 85 -1.18 -18.03 0.53
CA VAL A 85 -1.74 -17.54 -0.74
C VAL A 85 -3.17 -18.04 -0.94
N GLN A 86 -3.49 -19.28 -0.55
CA GLN A 86 -4.86 -19.80 -0.55
C GLN A 86 -5.76 -19.01 0.42
N ALA A 87 -5.29 -18.71 1.63
CA ALA A 87 -6.03 -17.91 2.62
C ALA A 87 -6.29 -16.48 2.12
N ILE A 88 -5.29 -15.85 1.52
CA ILE A 88 -5.40 -14.53 0.88
C ILE A 88 -6.42 -14.56 -0.25
N GLY A 89 -6.32 -15.53 -1.15
CA GLY A 89 -7.21 -15.68 -2.30
C GLY A 89 -8.66 -15.90 -1.89
N SER A 90 -8.91 -16.74 -0.88
CA SER A 90 -10.25 -16.99 -0.35
C SER A 90 -10.86 -15.74 0.31
N PHE A 91 -10.12 -15.04 1.16
CA PHE A 91 -10.59 -13.78 1.75
C PHE A 91 -10.79 -12.69 0.68
N GLY A 92 -9.94 -12.64 -0.34
CA GLY A 92 -10.08 -11.75 -1.50
C GLY A 92 -11.34 -12.02 -2.32
N GLN A 93 -11.79 -13.27 -2.39
CA GLN A 93 -13.08 -13.61 -2.99
C GLN A 93 -14.26 -13.17 -2.12
N LEU A 94 -14.15 -13.20 -0.78
CA LEU A 94 -15.24 -12.77 0.11
C LEU A 94 -15.61 -11.30 -0.10
N VAL A 95 -14.60 -10.44 -0.28
CA VAL A 95 -14.79 -9.00 -0.54
C VAL A 95 -15.05 -8.65 -2.02
N HIS A 96 -15.16 -9.65 -2.90
CA HIS A 96 -15.32 -9.42 -4.34
C HIS A 96 -16.80 -9.11 -4.70
N PRO A 97 -17.11 -8.07 -5.51
CA PRO A 97 -18.49 -7.67 -5.82
C PRO A 97 -19.42 -8.79 -6.32
N ARG A 98 -18.90 -9.75 -7.09
CA ARG A 98 -19.64 -10.95 -7.56
C ARG A 98 -20.32 -11.77 -6.44
N ASN A 99 -19.83 -11.65 -5.20
CA ASN A 99 -20.32 -12.40 -4.04
C ASN A 99 -21.27 -11.55 -3.16
N ALA A 100 -21.41 -10.25 -3.41
CA ALA A 100 -22.16 -9.30 -2.57
C ALA A 100 -23.62 -9.71 -2.26
N SER A 101 -24.28 -10.38 -3.22
CA SER A 101 -25.69 -10.80 -3.14
C SER A 101 -25.89 -12.22 -2.58
N GLN A 102 -24.82 -12.99 -2.38
CA GLN A 102 -24.88 -14.38 -1.93
C GLN A 102 -25.09 -14.47 -0.42
N ASP A 103 -25.44 -15.66 0.06
CA ASP A 103 -25.64 -15.95 1.49
C ASP A 103 -24.33 -15.84 2.28
N TRP A 104 -24.37 -15.06 3.36
CA TRP A 104 -23.21 -14.77 4.20
C TRP A 104 -22.70 -16.00 4.92
N ASP A 105 -23.57 -16.78 5.56
CA ASP A 105 -23.13 -17.92 6.37
C ASP A 105 -22.53 -19.01 5.50
N HIS A 106 -23.11 -19.30 4.33
CA HIS A 106 -22.53 -20.23 3.38
C HIS A 106 -21.13 -19.79 2.92
N LEU A 107 -20.99 -18.56 2.43
CA LEU A 107 -19.71 -18.08 1.91
C LEU A 107 -18.66 -17.83 2.99
N ARG A 108 -19.04 -17.39 4.19
CA ARG A 108 -18.10 -17.15 5.31
C ARG A 108 -17.37 -18.44 5.68
N HIS A 109 -18.09 -19.55 5.86
CA HIS A 109 -17.46 -20.83 6.17
C HIS A 109 -16.57 -21.36 5.03
N GLN A 110 -16.92 -21.09 3.77
CA GLN A 110 -16.14 -21.52 2.60
C GLN A 110 -14.88 -20.67 2.36
N LEU A 111 -15.00 -19.34 2.46
CA LEU A 111 -14.00 -18.37 2.03
C LEU A 111 -13.18 -17.77 3.19
N LEU A 112 -13.65 -17.88 4.43
CA LEU A 112 -12.96 -17.40 5.61
C LEU A 112 -13.01 -18.40 6.78
N PRO A 113 -12.57 -19.66 6.58
CA PRO A 113 -12.45 -20.64 7.66
C PRO A 113 -11.38 -20.23 8.68
N ASP A 114 -11.45 -20.77 9.90
CA ASP A 114 -10.49 -20.48 10.99
C ASP A 114 -9.03 -20.81 10.61
N LYS A 115 -8.82 -21.76 9.68
CA LYS A 115 -7.52 -22.04 9.03
C LYS A 115 -6.93 -20.78 8.39
N SER A 116 -7.73 -20.00 7.65
CA SER A 116 -7.25 -18.79 6.98
C SER A 116 -6.83 -17.71 7.98
N VAL A 117 -7.56 -17.57 9.09
CA VAL A 117 -7.15 -16.68 10.19
C VAL A 117 -5.84 -17.17 10.83
N THR A 118 -5.72 -18.48 11.02
CA THR A 118 -4.51 -19.11 11.56
C THR A 118 -3.30 -18.86 10.65
N ALA A 119 -3.49 -18.92 9.32
CA ALA A 119 -2.44 -18.60 8.34
C ALA A 119 -1.90 -17.17 8.49
N PHE A 120 -2.80 -16.17 8.59
CA PHE A 120 -2.39 -14.79 8.86
C PHE A 120 -1.68 -14.63 10.21
N ARG A 121 -2.13 -15.34 11.26
CA ARG A 121 -1.54 -15.28 12.61
C ARG A 121 -0.14 -15.88 12.68
N TRP A 122 0.13 -17.02 12.03
CA TRP A 122 1.49 -17.56 12.02
C TRP A 122 2.41 -16.72 11.14
N PHE A 123 1.92 -16.23 9.98
CA PHE A 123 2.73 -15.41 9.07
C PHE A 123 3.14 -14.05 9.65
N SER A 124 2.36 -13.49 10.59
CA SER A 124 2.71 -12.26 11.35
C SER A 124 4.14 -12.30 11.91
N SER A 125 4.62 -13.47 12.38
CA SER A 125 5.99 -13.62 12.91
C SER A 125 7.08 -13.33 11.87
N ASN A 126 6.80 -13.57 10.59
CA ASN A 126 7.69 -13.23 9.48
C ASN A 126 7.39 -11.83 8.94
N ALA A 127 6.12 -11.49 8.69
CA ALA A 127 5.70 -10.18 8.22
C ALA A 127 6.24 -9.04 9.10
N LYS A 128 6.23 -9.22 10.43
CA LYS A 128 6.77 -8.26 11.42
C LYS A 128 8.29 -8.07 11.37
N LYS A 129 9.08 -9.04 10.88
CA LYS A 129 10.53 -8.87 10.66
C LYS A 129 10.80 -7.93 9.50
N PHE A 130 10.02 -8.07 8.42
CA PHE A 130 10.20 -7.32 7.18
C PHE A 130 9.46 -5.99 7.17
N ARG A 131 8.26 -5.92 7.77
CA ARG A 131 7.38 -4.75 7.82
C ARG A 131 6.79 -4.56 9.23
N PRO A 132 7.61 -4.23 10.24
CA PRO A 132 7.10 -3.81 11.54
C PRO A 132 6.35 -2.49 11.39
N LEU A 133 5.18 -2.41 12.02
CA LEU A 133 4.34 -1.21 12.08
C LEU A 133 4.05 -0.90 13.55
N ARG A 134 4.05 0.37 13.94
CA ARG A 134 3.69 0.77 15.30
C ARG A 134 2.18 0.68 15.49
N VAL A 135 1.74 0.05 16.59
CA VAL A 135 0.33 0.13 17.01
C VAL A 135 0.04 1.54 17.52
N ILE A 136 -1.01 2.15 16.97
CA ILE A 136 -1.52 3.44 17.37
C ILE A 136 -2.54 3.28 18.48
N ALA A 137 -2.42 4.11 19.53
CA ALA A 137 -3.44 4.17 20.57
C ALA A 137 -4.69 4.88 20.03
N ASP A 138 -5.89 4.40 20.41
CA ASP A 138 -7.15 4.98 19.95
C ASP A 138 -7.23 6.49 20.26
N SER A 139 -6.67 6.95 21.40
CA SER A 139 -6.56 8.37 21.77
C SER A 139 -5.78 9.20 20.76
N ASP A 140 -4.63 8.69 20.30
CA ASP A 140 -3.74 9.41 19.39
C ASP A 140 -4.42 9.51 18.01
N ARG A 141 -5.13 8.45 17.60
CA ARG A 141 -5.94 8.41 16.37
C ARG A 141 -7.11 9.40 16.43
N GLU A 142 -7.80 9.49 17.56
CA GLU A 142 -8.91 10.42 17.80
C GLU A 142 -8.44 11.88 17.77
N GLU A 143 -7.30 12.20 18.40
CA GLU A 143 -6.68 13.52 18.32
C GLU A 143 -6.32 13.91 16.88
N ALA A 144 -5.70 13.00 16.11
CA ALA A 144 -5.38 13.24 14.71
C ALA A 144 -6.63 13.41 13.84
N LEU A 145 -7.68 12.62 14.06
CA LEU A 145 -8.96 12.76 13.36
C LEU A 145 -9.60 14.12 13.63
N GLN A 146 -9.70 14.53 14.90
CA GLN A 146 -10.21 15.85 15.27
C GLN A 146 -9.42 16.96 14.59
N ARG A 147 -8.08 16.87 14.60
CA ARG A 147 -7.23 17.90 13.99
C ARG A 147 -7.38 17.96 12.47
N LEU A 148 -7.55 16.83 11.78
CA LEU A 148 -7.87 16.81 10.35
C LEU A 148 -9.24 17.42 10.07
N GLU A 149 -10.26 17.16 10.89
CA GLU A 149 -11.59 17.75 10.74
C GLU A 149 -11.63 19.28 10.98
N GLU A 150 -10.83 19.77 11.94
CA GLU A 150 -10.63 21.21 12.16
C GLU A 150 -10.01 21.87 10.92
N VAL A 151 -8.90 21.32 10.44
CA VAL A 151 -8.20 21.80 9.24
C VAL A 151 -9.08 21.71 7.98
N LEU A 152 -9.89 20.67 7.83
CA LEU A 152 -10.85 20.53 6.73
C LEU A 152 -11.86 21.70 6.72
N LYS A 153 -12.30 22.14 7.91
CA LYS A 153 -13.19 23.32 8.04
C LYS A 153 -12.44 24.61 7.73
N GLU A 154 -11.19 24.75 8.19
CA GLU A 154 -10.33 25.90 7.85
C GLU A 154 -10.13 26.02 6.33
N VAL A 155 -9.72 24.95 5.65
CA VAL A 155 -9.47 24.95 4.18
C VAL A 155 -10.74 25.25 3.37
N ARG A 156 -11.90 24.72 3.77
CA ARG A 156 -13.19 24.98 3.10
C ARG A 156 -13.75 26.39 3.32
N THR A 157 -13.22 27.13 4.30
CA THR A 157 -13.73 28.47 4.66
C THR A 157 -12.70 29.60 4.46
N ASP A 158 -11.45 29.28 4.11
CA ASP A 158 -10.40 30.26 3.88
C ASP A 158 -10.55 30.96 2.51
N PRO A 159 -10.92 32.27 2.46
CA PRO A 159 -11.05 33.01 1.20
C PRO A 159 -9.69 33.27 0.51
N ASN A 160 -8.56 32.98 1.17
CA ASN A 160 -7.22 33.14 0.61
C ASN A 160 -6.76 31.92 -0.20
N ILE A 161 -7.46 30.78 -0.10
CA ILE A 161 -7.20 29.60 -0.93
C ILE A 161 -8.18 29.62 -2.10
N SER A 162 -7.67 29.77 -3.32
CA SER A 162 -8.50 29.69 -4.53
C SER A 162 -9.12 28.31 -4.72
N ASP A 163 -10.35 28.24 -5.23
CA ASP A 163 -11.16 27.02 -5.40
C ASP A 163 -10.40 25.83 -6.02
N TRP A 164 -9.55 26.09 -7.03
CA TRP A 164 -8.76 25.05 -7.70
C TRP A 164 -7.69 24.39 -6.80
N MET A 165 -7.25 25.09 -5.74
CA MET A 165 -6.38 24.55 -4.68
C MET A 165 -7.19 23.92 -3.55
N GLN A 166 -8.40 24.44 -3.25
CA GLN A 166 -9.24 23.88 -2.18
C GLN A 166 -9.62 22.42 -2.48
N ALA A 167 -10.12 22.13 -3.69
CA ALA A 167 -10.59 20.79 -4.05
C ALA A 167 -9.58 19.64 -3.78
N PRO A 168 -8.33 19.68 -4.30
CA PRO A 168 -7.35 18.61 -4.06
C PRO A 168 -6.82 18.53 -2.62
N LEU A 169 -6.88 19.63 -1.85
CA LEU A 169 -6.57 19.64 -0.41
C LEU A 169 -7.70 19.01 0.40
N VAL A 170 -8.95 19.38 0.12
CA VAL A 170 -10.16 18.81 0.75
C VAL A 170 -10.23 17.31 0.49
N GLU A 171 -10.06 16.87 -0.76
CA GLU A 171 -10.02 15.45 -1.13
C GLU A 171 -8.92 14.69 -0.36
N GLY A 172 -7.71 15.25 -0.28
CA GLY A 172 -6.60 14.60 0.44
C GLY A 172 -6.82 14.52 1.95
N LEU A 173 -7.39 15.56 2.56
CA LEU A 173 -7.78 15.59 3.97
C LEU A 173 -8.90 14.59 4.27
N GLU A 174 -9.90 14.48 3.38
CA GLU A 174 -10.99 13.51 3.48
C GLU A 174 -10.47 12.07 3.39
N GLN A 175 -9.58 11.76 2.45
CA GLN A 175 -8.98 10.42 2.33
C GLN A 175 -8.09 10.07 3.53
N ALA A 176 -7.28 11.01 4.03
CA ALA A 176 -6.51 10.81 5.25
C ALA A 176 -7.42 10.56 6.47
N ALA A 177 -8.48 11.35 6.63
CA ALA A 177 -9.46 11.15 7.70
C ALA A 177 -10.22 9.81 7.55
N LEU A 178 -10.59 9.41 6.34
CA LEU A 178 -11.23 8.12 6.06
C LEU A 178 -10.32 6.94 6.42
N ALA A 179 -9.04 7.01 6.07
CA ALA A 179 -8.04 5.99 6.36
C ALA A 179 -7.78 5.85 7.87
N LEU A 180 -7.77 6.96 8.62
CA LEU A 180 -7.69 6.94 10.08
C LEU A 180 -8.98 6.43 10.73
N LYS A 181 -10.15 6.90 10.30
CA LYS A 181 -11.47 6.50 10.85
C LYS A 181 -11.70 5.00 10.74
N TYR A 182 -11.28 4.40 9.61
CA TYR A 182 -11.43 2.97 9.34
C TYR A 182 -10.08 2.24 9.28
N LEU A 183 -9.17 2.56 10.21
CA LEU A 183 -7.82 2.01 10.28
C LEU A 183 -7.76 0.47 10.34
N HIS A 184 -8.78 -0.21 10.89
CA HIS A 184 -8.87 -1.67 10.84
C HIS A 184 -9.05 -2.23 9.42
N CYS A 185 -9.71 -1.47 8.54
CA CYS A 185 -9.92 -1.82 7.13
C CYS A 185 -8.80 -1.34 6.22
N PHE A 186 -8.26 -0.14 6.44
CA PHE A 186 -7.13 0.41 5.69
C PHE A 186 -5.77 -0.20 6.10
N GLY A 187 -5.59 -0.53 7.38
CA GLY A 187 -4.30 -0.93 7.93
C GLY A 187 -3.31 0.22 8.04
N HIS A 188 -2.25 0.04 8.84
CA HIS A 188 -1.29 1.13 9.06
C HIS A 188 -0.49 1.47 7.79
N GLU A 189 -0.20 0.51 6.89
CA GLU A 189 0.48 0.79 5.61
C GLU A 189 -0.29 1.80 4.74
N ALA A 190 -1.61 1.63 4.60
CA ALA A 190 -2.41 2.51 3.75
C ALA A 190 -2.63 3.87 4.40
N ALA A 191 -2.86 3.93 5.72
CA ALA A 191 -2.96 5.21 6.43
C ALA A 191 -1.66 6.03 6.32
N ILE A 192 -0.49 5.40 6.40
CA ILE A 192 0.81 6.07 6.14
C ILE A 192 0.87 6.57 4.70
N ALA A 193 0.44 5.76 3.72
CA ALA A 193 0.46 6.15 2.31
C ALA A 193 -0.43 7.38 2.04
N GLU A 194 -1.66 7.43 2.56
CA GLU A 194 -2.55 8.59 2.39
C GLU A 194 -1.97 9.86 3.06
N LEU A 195 -1.36 9.73 4.24
CA LEU A 195 -0.69 10.86 4.91
C LEU A 195 0.52 11.37 4.13
N LEU A 196 1.33 10.48 3.54
CA LEU A 196 2.45 10.86 2.69
C LEU A 196 2.00 11.50 1.36
N LEU A 197 0.91 11.00 0.76
CA LEU A 197 0.31 11.60 -0.44
C LEU A 197 -0.26 13.00 -0.16
N LEU A 198 -0.94 13.17 0.97
CA LEU A 198 -1.41 14.48 1.42
C LEU A 198 -0.24 15.43 1.70
N HIS A 199 0.83 14.96 2.36
CA HIS A 199 2.05 15.76 2.55
C HIS A 199 2.63 16.26 1.22
N GLN A 200 2.84 15.36 0.26
CA GLN A 200 3.37 15.70 -1.07
C GLN A 200 2.48 16.69 -1.84
N ARG A 201 1.15 16.54 -1.76
CA ARG A 201 0.20 17.53 -2.33
C ARG A 201 0.46 18.92 -1.72
N VAL A 202 0.56 19.00 -0.40
CA VAL A 202 0.74 20.28 0.33
C VAL A 202 2.10 20.91 0.05
N GLU A 203 3.20 20.13 0.03
CA GLU A 203 4.52 20.61 -0.36
C GLU A 203 4.53 21.20 -1.79
N HIS A 204 3.89 20.51 -2.74
CA HIS A 204 3.78 20.98 -4.12
C HIS A 204 2.97 22.29 -4.23
N PHE A 205 1.94 22.49 -3.40
CA PHE A 205 1.22 23.77 -3.34
C PHE A 205 2.09 24.90 -2.77
N ILE A 206 2.92 24.63 -1.76
CA ILE A 206 3.86 25.63 -1.21
C ILE A 206 4.86 26.06 -2.27
N GLN A 207 5.57 25.10 -2.88
CA GLN A 207 6.59 25.37 -3.91
C GLN A 207 6.03 26.16 -5.10
N ARG A 208 4.81 25.85 -5.54
CA ARG A 208 4.15 26.56 -6.63
C ARG A 208 3.78 27.99 -6.23
N ASN A 209 3.18 28.18 -5.06
CA ASN A 209 2.79 29.51 -4.57
C ASN A 209 4.00 30.40 -4.24
N GLU A 210 5.11 29.84 -3.76
CA GLU A 210 6.38 30.57 -3.58
C GLU A 210 7.00 31.03 -4.91
N THR A 211 6.75 30.30 -6.00
CA THR A 211 7.20 30.67 -7.34
C THR A 211 6.32 31.79 -7.95
N ASP A 212 5.01 31.75 -7.69
CA ASP A 212 4.04 32.72 -8.23
C ASP A 212 3.95 34.02 -7.39
N ALA A 213 4.32 34.00 -6.10
CA ALA A 213 4.17 35.14 -5.20
C ALA A 213 5.49 35.90 -4.89
N GLN A 214 5.58 37.16 -5.34
CA GLN A 214 6.62 38.11 -4.88
C GLN A 214 6.52 38.47 -3.38
N SER A 215 5.49 37.98 -2.68
CA SER A 215 5.28 38.12 -1.25
C SER A 215 5.42 36.76 -0.56
N GLY A 216 6.62 36.44 -0.07
CA GLY A 216 6.94 35.18 0.62
C GLY A 216 6.26 35.01 1.98
N ARG A 217 4.93 34.89 1.99
CA ARG A 217 4.10 34.54 3.15
C ARG A 217 3.26 33.31 2.80
N SER A 218 3.69 32.16 3.30
CA SER A 218 2.85 30.95 3.35
C SER A 218 1.50 31.29 4.00
N SER A 219 0.40 30.76 3.45
CA SER A 219 -0.91 30.89 4.10
C SER A 219 -0.88 30.20 5.47
N PRO A 220 -1.43 30.83 6.53
CA PRO A 220 -1.54 30.20 7.84
C PRO A 220 -2.32 28.89 7.77
N THR A 221 -3.31 28.79 6.87
CA THR A 221 -4.11 27.58 6.63
C THR A 221 -3.29 26.46 6.00
N ILE A 222 -2.43 26.76 5.01
CA ILE A 222 -1.51 25.76 4.43
C ILE A 222 -0.52 25.26 5.50
N THR A 223 -0.05 26.16 6.36
CA THR A 223 0.79 25.80 7.52
C THR A 223 0.02 24.95 8.54
N SER A 224 -1.26 25.23 8.75
CA SER A 224 -2.19 24.43 9.57
C SER A 224 -2.37 23.01 9.04
N VAL A 225 -2.53 22.86 7.71
CA VAL A 225 -2.56 21.57 7.02
C VAL A 225 -1.25 20.80 7.22
N LEU A 226 -0.09 21.42 6.97
CA LEU A 226 1.20 20.79 7.24
C LEU A 226 1.32 20.30 8.69
N ASN A 227 0.92 21.13 9.66
CA ASN A 227 1.01 20.77 11.07
C ASN A 227 0.10 19.58 11.42
N ALA A 228 -1.12 19.51 10.88
CA ALA A 228 -2.01 18.36 11.07
C ALA A 228 -1.47 17.07 10.41
N VAL A 229 -0.91 17.18 9.20
CA VAL A 229 -0.27 16.06 8.50
C VAL A 229 0.96 15.56 9.25
N CYS A 230 1.82 16.47 9.72
CA CYS A 230 2.99 16.13 10.53
C CYS A 230 2.58 15.50 11.87
N LEU A 231 1.56 16.02 12.55
CA LEU A 231 1.02 15.42 13.78
C LEU A 231 0.53 13.99 13.51
N ALA A 232 -0.30 13.80 12.49
CA ALA A 232 -0.81 12.49 12.11
C ALA A 232 0.34 11.52 11.74
N ALA A 233 1.30 11.94 10.92
CA ALA A 233 2.45 11.12 10.51
C ALA A 233 3.38 10.75 11.69
N ASN A 234 3.59 11.66 12.64
CA ASN A 234 4.40 11.42 13.85
C ASN A 234 3.81 10.33 14.78
N ILE A 235 2.52 10.01 14.65
CA ILE A 235 1.91 8.91 15.39
C ILE A 235 2.38 7.55 14.80
N PHE A 236 2.53 7.47 13.47
CA PHE A 236 3.03 6.28 12.78
C PHE A 236 4.57 6.14 12.80
N ILE A 237 5.30 7.25 12.84
CA ILE A 237 6.76 7.30 12.60
C ILE A 237 7.53 7.64 13.89
N LEU A 238 8.53 6.82 14.25
CA LEU A 238 9.50 7.14 15.31
C LEU A 238 10.88 7.52 14.74
N PRO A 239 11.65 8.45 15.36
CA PRO A 239 12.82 9.09 14.74
C PRO A 239 13.98 8.19 14.29
N HIS A 240 14.14 7.00 14.87
CA HIS A 240 15.29 6.11 14.60
C HIS A 240 15.16 5.31 13.30
N GLU A 241 13.93 4.97 12.89
CA GLU A 241 13.69 4.12 11.71
C GLU A 241 13.23 4.92 10.49
N VAL A 242 13.15 6.26 10.62
CA VAL A 242 12.81 7.21 9.55
C VAL A 242 13.62 6.94 8.29
N ALA A 243 14.93 6.71 8.40
CA ALA A 243 15.79 6.45 7.24
C ALA A 243 15.40 5.17 6.48
N GLY A 244 15.25 4.03 7.16
CA GLY A 244 14.88 2.76 6.54
C GLY A 244 13.42 2.71 6.07
N ALA A 245 12.53 3.44 6.75
CA ALA A 245 11.16 3.64 6.29
C ALA A 245 11.11 4.53 5.03
N LEU A 246 11.79 5.68 5.03
CA LEU A 246 11.91 6.57 3.87
C LEU A 246 12.63 5.90 2.69
N GLU A 247 13.55 4.97 2.91
CA GLU A 247 14.19 4.21 1.83
C GLU A 247 13.19 3.25 1.17
N ARG A 248 12.34 2.58 1.96
CA ARG A 248 11.27 1.69 1.47
C ARG A 248 10.13 2.47 0.82
N TYR A 249 9.62 3.50 1.46
CA TYR A 249 8.63 4.41 0.86
C TYR A 249 9.23 5.18 -0.33
N GLY A 250 10.55 5.39 -0.34
CA GLY A 250 11.35 5.88 -1.46
C GLY A 250 11.31 4.96 -2.68
N SER A 251 11.33 3.64 -2.47
CA SER A 251 11.12 2.68 -3.56
C SER A 251 9.70 2.73 -4.14
N TRP A 252 8.71 3.05 -3.31
CA TRP A 252 7.31 3.21 -3.73
C TRP A 252 7.09 4.54 -4.46
N THR A 253 7.68 5.64 -4.00
CA THR A 253 7.68 6.92 -4.73
C THR A 253 8.49 6.83 -6.02
N GLN A 254 9.62 6.12 -6.07
CA GLN A 254 10.31 5.83 -7.34
C GLN A 254 9.44 5.01 -8.30
N SER A 255 8.64 4.07 -7.79
CA SER A 255 7.69 3.30 -8.61
C SER A 255 6.55 4.17 -9.14
N ALA A 256 6.00 5.07 -8.30
CA ALA A 256 5.02 6.07 -8.71
C ALA A 256 5.61 7.06 -9.74
N VAL A 257 6.83 7.55 -9.53
CA VAL A 257 7.56 8.43 -10.47
C VAL A 257 7.83 7.72 -11.81
N ARG A 258 8.15 6.42 -11.82
CA ARG A 258 8.26 5.63 -13.07
C ARG A 258 6.91 5.47 -13.79
N ALA A 259 5.80 5.31 -13.05
CA ALA A 259 4.44 5.29 -13.62
C ALA A 259 4.00 6.67 -14.16
N ILE A 260 4.43 7.76 -13.52
CA ILE A 260 4.22 9.14 -13.98
C ILE A 260 5.06 9.43 -15.23
N ALA A 261 6.30 8.92 -15.30
CA ALA A 261 7.18 9.08 -16.45
C ALA A 261 6.72 8.29 -17.71
N SER A 262 5.86 7.28 -17.53
CA SER A 262 5.35 6.43 -18.62
C SER A 262 3.92 6.77 -19.06
N SER A 263 3.26 7.76 -18.45
CA SER A 263 1.86 8.14 -18.72
C SER A 263 1.68 9.47 -19.47
N LYS A 264 2.75 10.04 -20.06
CA LYS A 264 2.69 11.21 -20.98
C LYS A 264 3.09 10.82 -22.41
N GLY A 265 2.12 10.60 -23.28
CA GLY A 265 2.30 10.76 -24.74
C GLY A 265 2.27 12.24 -25.14
N ASP A 266 2.74 12.70 -26.30
CA ASP A 266 3.36 12.04 -27.47
C ASP A 266 4.06 13.14 -28.32
N TYR A 267 4.94 12.94 -29.31
CA TYR A 267 5.46 11.80 -30.11
C TYR A 267 6.93 12.13 -30.54
N PRO A 268 7.69 11.31 -31.32
CA PRO A 268 7.37 10.01 -31.94
C PRO A 268 8.27 8.85 -31.49
N GLN A 269 7.81 7.61 -31.71
CA GLN A 269 8.67 6.45 -31.68
C GLN A 269 9.70 6.49 -32.83
N ARG A 270 10.95 6.80 -32.49
CA ARG A 270 12.07 6.01 -33.02
C ARG A 270 12.56 5.11 -31.90
N LEU A 271 11.96 3.92 -31.83
CA LEU A 271 12.64 2.78 -31.23
C LEU A 271 13.95 2.60 -32.00
N LEU A 272 15.07 3.04 -31.41
CA LEU A 272 16.34 2.41 -31.75
C LEU A 272 16.13 0.91 -31.48
N PRO A 273 16.50 0.02 -32.42
CA PRO A 273 16.40 -1.41 -32.17
C PRO A 273 17.14 -1.71 -30.87
N PRO A 274 16.61 -2.58 -30.00
CA PRO A 274 17.28 -2.91 -28.74
C PRO A 274 18.73 -3.32 -29.05
N PRO A 275 19.70 -2.89 -28.24
CA PRO A 275 21.10 -3.20 -28.49
C PRO A 275 21.21 -4.72 -28.66
N ARG A 276 21.68 -5.16 -29.84
CA ARG A 276 21.90 -6.58 -30.09
C ARG A 276 22.84 -7.06 -29.00
N ALA A 277 22.34 -7.95 -28.14
CA ALA A 277 23.21 -8.72 -27.28
C ALA A 277 24.19 -9.45 -28.19
N ILE A 278 25.46 -9.06 -28.16
CA ILE A 278 26.53 -9.96 -28.59
C ILE A 278 26.54 -11.04 -27.53
N LEU A 279 25.77 -12.10 -27.78
CA LEU A 279 25.86 -13.32 -27.00
C LEU A 279 27.31 -13.79 -27.06
N PRO A 280 27.94 -14.18 -25.94
CA PRO A 280 29.23 -14.83 -25.95
C PRO A 280 29.07 -16.25 -26.51
N SER A 281 28.94 -16.34 -27.83
CA SER A 281 28.92 -17.57 -28.61
C SER A 281 29.91 -17.46 -29.79
N GLU A 282 31.11 -16.95 -29.52
CA GLU A 282 32.32 -17.25 -30.31
C GLU A 282 33.21 -18.25 -29.56
N VAL A 283 32.65 -19.43 -29.30
CA VAL A 283 33.45 -20.66 -29.31
C VAL A 283 32.74 -21.67 -30.20
N ALA A 284 32.96 -21.57 -31.52
CA ALA A 284 33.37 -22.72 -32.33
C ALA A 284 33.54 -22.37 -33.83
N VAL A 285 34.77 -22.54 -34.32
CA VAL A 285 35.11 -23.30 -35.55
C VAL A 285 34.40 -22.91 -36.86
N GLY A 286 35.15 -22.30 -37.80
CA GLY A 286 34.57 -21.86 -39.08
C GLY A 286 35.48 -21.61 -40.28
N LYS A 287 36.60 -22.36 -40.45
CA LYS A 287 37.41 -22.44 -41.69
C LYS A 287 37.89 -21.13 -42.35
N LYS A 288 39.21 -20.93 -42.37
CA LYS A 288 39.88 -20.65 -43.64
C LYS A 288 40.61 -21.91 -44.11
N ARG A 289 40.32 -22.33 -45.34
CA ARG A 289 41.29 -23.02 -46.19
C ARG A 289 42.06 -21.93 -46.93
N ASP A 290 43.36 -22.07 -46.91
CA ASP A 290 44.36 -21.70 -47.91
C ASP A 290 45.51 -22.67 -47.48
N GLU A 291 45.63 -23.90 -48.01
CA GLU A 291 46.17 -24.29 -49.32
C GLU A 291 47.55 -23.67 -49.62
N ASP A 292 48.49 -24.55 -50.00
CA ASP A 292 49.94 -24.41 -50.10
C ASP A 292 50.69 -24.08 -48.77
N ASP A 293 51.82 -24.70 -48.42
CA ASP A 293 52.83 -25.30 -49.30
C ASP A 293 53.60 -26.51 -48.67
N CYS A 294 54.19 -27.28 -49.58
CA CYS A 294 55.12 -28.42 -49.54
C CYS A 294 55.83 -28.92 -48.23
N ASP A 295 55.88 -30.26 -48.19
CA ASP A 295 57.09 -31.12 -48.08
C ASP A 295 57.69 -31.61 -46.74
N LYS A 296 57.87 -32.96 -46.72
CA LYS A 296 59.01 -33.74 -46.17
C LYS A 296 59.15 -33.81 -44.61
N VAL A 297 59.62 -34.92 -44.02
CA VAL A 297 60.00 -36.26 -44.53
C VAL A 297 59.80 -37.33 -43.44
N ALA A 298 59.85 -38.59 -43.84
CA ALA A 298 59.61 -39.76 -43.00
C ALA A 298 60.65 -40.07 -41.89
N ALA A 299 60.21 -40.93 -40.98
CA ALA A 299 60.90 -42.16 -40.50
C ALA A 299 61.40 -42.22 -39.05
N SER A 300 61.15 -43.40 -38.47
CA SER A 300 61.71 -44.01 -37.24
C SER A 300 61.04 -43.62 -35.91
#